data_AF-B7S8U5-F1
#
_entry.id   AF-B7S8U5-F1
#
_cell.length_a   1.000
_cell.length_b   1.000
_cell.length_c   1.000
_cell.angle_alpha   90.00
_cell.angle_beta   90.00
_cell.angle_gamma   90.00
#
_symmetry.space_group_name_H-M   'P 1'
#
loop_
_entity.id
_entity.type
_entity.pdbx_description
1 polymer ?
#
loop_
_entity_poly.entity_id
_entity_poly.type
_entity_poly.pdbx_seq_one_letter_code
_entity_poly.pdbx_strand_id
1 'polypeptide(L)'
;MVNYFIYARDCSFSTSDNGYFHTNGLKTLAQFKRDVENIKEEQLVAGEPPAESKIVYLHWGDDCWDVDEDETRLGYVNLQCEQMGTEPEWIIRHLQNKYIVDDNDKIKLLYIITDGLISNESAKKCSRRNEFMHYETVVLHAFNEDPEKIDLSVAASFFKNRCIIYRNYKLCVSVDISKEFDYDKIDVYNFPAKKDQLKSYITLKFINEFQRNADALQEIDKLKKLQDRLSDELSDTMNSKKIKFSNRDWNNNLIVPINVMKVDIENSISVLINCIVSNAKSYSFDTLMFDMEDDESVEEEQIDDVDFITEQEFEIFDFTLEDCVGISVPYENRAMVDAT
;
A
#
# COMPACT_ATOMS: atom_id res chain seq x y z
N MET A 1 -18.87 -22.10 8.53
CA MET A 1 -17.59 -21.61 7.99
C MET A 1 -17.47 -22.03 6.55
N VAL A 2 -17.64 -21.03 5.68
CA VAL A 2 -17.38 -21.12 4.25
C VAL A 2 -16.18 -20.24 3.92
N ASN A 3 -15.26 -20.77 3.11
CA ASN A 3 -14.17 -20.04 2.49
C ASN A 3 -14.65 -19.52 1.13
N TYR A 4 -14.78 -18.21 1.00
CA TYR A 4 -15.18 -17.54 -0.22
C TYR A 4 -13.96 -17.08 -1.03
N PHE A 5 -14.02 -17.35 -2.32
CA PHE A 5 -13.09 -16.86 -3.33
C PHE A 5 -13.90 -16.04 -4.34
N ILE A 6 -13.67 -14.74 -4.38
CA ILE A 6 -14.52 -13.79 -5.10
C ILE A 6 -13.76 -13.24 -6.30
N TYR A 7 -14.42 -13.24 -7.45
CA TYR A 7 -13.97 -12.57 -8.66
C TYR A 7 -14.96 -11.46 -9.02
N ALA A 8 -14.57 -10.20 -8.83
CA ALA A 8 -15.42 -9.03 -9.04
C ALA A 8 -14.98 -8.24 -10.29
N ARG A 9 -15.79 -8.32 -11.34
CA ARG A 9 -15.58 -7.63 -12.62
C ARG A 9 -16.32 -6.31 -12.65
N ASP A 10 -15.59 -5.25 -12.97
CA ASP A 10 -16.14 -3.93 -13.28
C ASP A 10 -16.98 -4.01 -14.56
N CYS A 11 -18.23 -3.56 -14.44
CA CYS A 11 -19.26 -3.49 -15.47
C CYS A 11 -19.82 -2.07 -15.61
N SER A 12 -19.08 -1.08 -15.11
CA SER A 12 -19.39 0.34 -15.25
C SER A 12 -19.25 0.83 -16.69
N PHE A 13 -19.87 1.97 -16.98
CA PHE A 13 -19.93 2.54 -18.32
C PHE A 13 -18.54 2.78 -18.94
N SER A 14 -17.53 3.10 -18.13
CA SER A 14 -16.16 3.35 -18.61
C SER A 14 -15.48 2.10 -19.19
N THR A 15 -15.96 0.91 -18.80
CA THR A 15 -15.50 -0.36 -19.35
C THR A 15 -16.24 -0.75 -20.65
N SER A 16 -17.34 -0.07 -21.00
CA SER A 16 -18.17 -0.41 -22.16
C SER A 16 -17.44 -0.24 -23.47
N ASP A 17 -17.54 -1.25 -24.33
CA ASP A 17 -16.87 -1.30 -25.63
C ASP A 17 -15.33 -1.14 -25.55
N ASN A 18 -14.74 -1.25 -24.35
CA ASN A 18 -13.30 -1.09 -24.15
C ASN A 18 -12.56 -2.40 -24.44
N GLY A 19 -12.19 -2.60 -25.71
CA GLY A 19 -11.50 -3.81 -26.16
C GLY A 19 -10.25 -4.16 -25.34
N TYR A 20 -9.51 -3.16 -24.87
CA TYR A 20 -8.31 -3.37 -24.06
C TYR A 20 -8.64 -3.91 -22.66
N PHE A 21 -9.56 -3.28 -21.94
CA PHE A 21 -10.03 -3.76 -20.64
C PHE A 21 -10.58 -5.18 -20.76
N HIS A 22 -11.41 -5.45 -21.76
CA HIS A 22 -12.07 -6.73 -21.92
C HIS A 22 -11.11 -7.87 -22.30
N THR A 23 -10.22 -7.63 -23.26
CA THR A 23 -9.22 -8.63 -23.69
C THR A 23 -8.26 -8.98 -22.57
N ASN A 24 -7.85 -7.98 -21.79
CA ASN A 24 -6.94 -8.20 -20.67
C ASN A 24 -7.69 -8.77 -19.47
N GLY A 25 -8.80 -8.19 -19.04
CA GLY A 25 -9.63 -8.70 -17.95
C GLY A 25 -9.98 -10.19 -18.09
N LEU A 26 -10.33 -10.64 -19.30
CA LEU A 26 -10.66 -12.04 -19.56
C LEU A 26 -9.55 -13.03 -19.16
N LYS A 27 -8.27 -12.67 -19.34
CA LYS A 27 -7.16 -13.58 -19.00
C LYS A 27 -7.00 -13.72 -17.48
N THR A 28 -7.47 -12.76 -16.69
CA THR A 28 -7.39 -12.83 -15.22
C THR A 28 -8.29 -13.90 -14.62
N LEU A 29 -9.34 -14.37 -15.31
CA LEU A 29 -10.15 -15.52 -14.88
C LEU A 29 -9.31 -16.79 -14.71
N ALA A 30 -8.39 -17.03 -15.65
CA ALA A 30 -7.50 -18.19 -15.57
C ALA A 30 -6.50 -18.05 -14.43
N GLN A 31 -5.99 -16.84 -14.19
CA GLN A 31 -5.12 -16.55 -13.05
C GLN A 31 -5.84 -16.76 -11.72
N PHE A 32 -7.04 -16.20 -11.57
CA PHE A 32 -7.88 -16.36 -10.38
C PHE A 32 -8.08 -17.83 -10.03
N LYS A 33 -8.46 -18.67 -11.01
CA LYS A 33 -8.65 -20.11 -10.77
C LYS A 33 -7.37 -20.80 -10.29
N ARG A 34 -6.20 -20.45 -10.86
CA ARG A 34 -4.92 -20.98 -10.39
C ARG A 34 -4.64 -20.57 -8.95
N ASP A 35 -4.85 -19.31 -8.62
CA ASP A 35 -4.63 -18.80 -7.27
C ASP A 35 -5.57 -19.45 -6.25
N VAL A 36 -6.83 -19.70 -6.62
CA VAL A 36 -7.77 -20.45 -5.78
C VAL A 36 -7.26 -21.85 -5.45
N GLU A 37 -6.78 -22.59 -6.45
CA GLU A 37 -6.26 -23.94 -6.22
C GLU A 37 -4.97 -23.92 -5.41
N ASN A 38 -4.07 -22.96 -5.66
CA ASN A 38 -2.86 -22.78 -4.85
C ASN A 38 -3.20 -22.50 -3.38
N ILE A 39 -4.15 -21.62 -3.10
CA ILE A 39 -4.57 -21.31 -1.72
C ILE A 39 -5.19 -22.54 -1.04
N LYS A 40 -6.01 -23.33 -1.76
CA LYS A 40 -6.56 -24.58 -1.22
C LYS A 40 -5.46 -25.59 -0.90
N GLU A 41 -4.45 -25.70 -1.75
CA GLU A 41 -3.29 -26.57 -1.50
C GLU A 41 -2.50 -26.11 -0.27
N GLU A 42 -2.22 -24.81 -0.15
CA GLU A 42 -1.56 -24.21 1.02
C GLU A 42 -2.33 -24.51 2.32
N GLN A 43 -3.67 -24.41 2.31
CA GLN A 43 -4.52 -24.72 3.46
C GLN A 43 -4.46 -26.19 3.85
N LEU A 44 -4.45 -27.10 2.87
CA LEU A 44 -4.31 -28.53 3.10
C LEU A 44 -2.95 -28.86 3.74
N VAL A 45 -1.88 -28.22 3.27
CA VAL A 45 -0.51 -28.40 3.81
C VAL A 45 -0.39 -27.82 5.21
N ALA A 46 -1.03 -26.68 5.49
CA ALA A 46 -1.04 -26.03 6.81
C ALA A 46 -1.89 -26.78 7.85
N GLY A 47 -2.68 -27.77 7.43
CA GLY A 47 -3.56 -28.54 8.32
C GLY A 47 -4.76 -27.72 8.81
N GLU A 48 -5.23 -26.75 8.03
CA GLU A 48 -6.44 -25.99 8.38
C GLU A 48 -7.67 -26.91 8.48
N PRO A 49 -8.65 -26.60 9.35
CA PRO A 49 -9.88 -27.37 9.46
C PRO A 49 -10.60 -27.46 8.11
N PRO A 50 -11.25 -28.60 7.79
CA PRO A 50 -12.04 -28.71 6.57
C PRO A 50 -13.14 -27.64 6.55
N ALA A 51 -13.11 -26.78 5.53
CA ALA A 51 -14.10 -25.74 5.31
C ALA A 51 -14.74 -25.93 3.93
N GLU A 52 -16.03 -25.64 3.82
CA GLU A 52 -16.68 -25.56 2.51
C GLU A 52 -16.02 -24.42 1.72
N SER A 53 -15.71 -24.65 0.45
CA SER A 53 -15.11 -23.62 -0.42
C SER A 53 -16.09 -23.24 -1.52
N LYS A 54 -16.36 -21.93 -1.68
CA LYS A 54 -17.24 -21.39 -2.72
C LYS A 54 -16.53 -20.35 -3.54
N ILE A 55 -16.65 -20.49 -4.86
CA ILE A 55 -16.27 -19.44 -5.81
C ILE A 55 -17.51 -18.60 -6.09
N VAL A 56 -17.35 -17.28 -6.03
CA VAL A 56 -18.39 -16.30 -6.30
C VAL A 56 -17.91 -15.38 -7.42
N TYR A 57 -18.71 -15.22 -8.46
CA TYR A 57 -18.47 -14.25 -9.52
C TYR A 57 -19.43 -13.08 -9.33
N LEU A 58 -18.89 -11.88 -9.37
CA LEU A 58 -19.63 -10.63 -9.20
C LEU A 58 -19.42 -9.74 -10.40
N HIS A 59 -20.51 -9.10 -10.84
CA HIS A 59 -20.46 -7.89 -11.65
C HIS A 59 -20.70 -6.69 -10.73
N TRP A 60 -19.96 -5.60 -10.93
CA TRP A 60 -20.10 -4.38 -10.12
C TRP A 60 -20.01 -3.10 -10.94
N GLY A 61 -20.65 -2.04 -10.45
CA GLY A 61 -20.71 -0.70 -11.03
C GLY A 61 -21.32 0.25 -10.01
N ASP A 62 -22.48 0.87 -10.30
CA ASP A 62 -23.36 1.54 -9.34
C ASP A 62 -24.36 0.59 -8.64
N ASP A 63 -24.20 -0.72 -8.87
CA ASP A 63 -24.77 -1.82 -8.08
C ASP A 63 -23.80 -3.01 -8.10
N CYS A 64 -24.07 -4.08 -7.36
CA CYS A 64 -23.31 -5.33 -7.41
C CYS A 64 -24.21 -6.55 -7.27
N TRP A 65 -24.02 -7.54 -8.15
CA TRP A 65 -24.83 -8.76 -8.18
C TRP A 65 -24.00 -10.00 -8.51
N ASP A 66 -24.54 -11.16 -8.15
CA ASP A 66 -23.93 -12.44 -8.49
C ASP A 66 -24.25 -12.83 -9.93
N VAL A 67 -23.23 -13.37 -10.58
CA VAL A 67 -23.33 -14.00 -11.90
C VAL A 67 -22.67 -15.37 -11.85
N ASP A 68 -22.85 -16.17 -12.89
CA ASP A 68 -22.03 -17.37 -13.06
C ASP A 68 -20.75 -17.07 -13.88
N GLU A 69 -19.88 -18.07 -13.98
CA GLU A 69 -18.63 -17.93 -14.74
C GLU A 69 -18.88 -17.70 -16.23
N ASP A 70 -19.89 -18.37 -16.79
CA ASP A 70 -20.20 -18.29 -18.22
C ASP A 70 -20.69 -16.89 -18.57
N GLU A 71 -21.55 -16.30 -17.74
CA GLU A 71 -22.00 -14.92 -17.84
C GLU A 71 -20.83 -13.93 -17.69
N THR A 72 -19.92 -14.17 -16.73
CA THR A 72 -18.70 -13.34 -16.58
C THR A 72 -17.84 -13.38 -17.86
N ARG A 73 -17.65 -14.57 -18.42
CA ARG A 73 -16.87 -14.79 -19.66
C ARG A 73 -17.55 -14.13 -20.85
N LEU A 74 -18.86 -14.29 -20.99
CA LEU A 74 -19.66 -13.66 -22.04
C LEU A 74 -19.62 -12.13 -21.93
N GLY A 75 -19.70 -11.57 -20.72
CA GLY A 75 -19.56 -10.14 -20.48
C GLY A 75 -18.23 -9.60 -21.01
N TYR A 76 -17.13 -10.34 -20.80
CA TYR A 76 -15.85 -9.98 -21.41
C TYR A 76 -15.86 -10.08 -22.95
N VAL A 77 -16.33 -11.19 -23.51
CA VAL A 77 -16.31 -11.44 -24.97
C VAL A 77 -17.22 -10.49 -25.74
N ASN A 78 -18.38 -10.16 -25.19
CA ASN A 78 -19.39 -9.31 -25.84
C ASN A 78 -19.19 -7.81 -25.58
N LEU A 79 -18.14 -7.42 -24.85
CA LEU A 79 -17.88 -6.03 -24.50
C LEU A 79 -19.01 -5.38 -23.67
N GLN A 80 -19.78 -6.18 -22.93
CA GLN A 80 -21.03 -5.77 -22.30
C GLN A 80 -20.84 -5.13 -20.92
N CYS A 81 -21.58 -4.05 -20.71
CA CYS A 81 -21.70 -3.28 -19.46
C CYS A 81 -23.16 -2.90 -19.24
N GLU A 82 -23.61 -2.95 -17.99
CA GLU A 82 -25.01 -2.68 -17.64
C GLU A 82 -25.16 -1.50 -16.69
N GLN A 83 -24.05 -0.95 -16.18
CA GLN A 83 -24.03 0.01 -15.08
C GLN A 83 -23.45 1.35 -15.51
N MET A 84 -23.93 2.43 -14.87
CA MET A 84 -23.55 3.81 -15.22
C MET A 84 -22.40 4.33 -14.37
N GLY A 85 -22.29 3.87 -13.12
CA GLY A 85 -21.28 4.35 -12.18
C GLY A 85 -20.17 3.35 -11.90
N THR A 86 -19.03 3.87 -11.46
CA THR A 86 -17.87 3.08 -10.97
C THR A 86 -17.79 3.25 -9.46
N GLU A 87 -18.60 2.48 -8.73
CA GLU A 87 -18.78 2.59 -7.28
C GLU A 87 -18.39 1.28 -6.56
N PRO A 88 -17.09 1.04 -6.32
CA PRO A 88 -16.60 -0.21 -5.72
C PRO A 88 -17.12 -0.50 -4.30
N GLU A 89 -17.80 0.47 -3.66
CA GLU A 89 -18.46 0.27 -2.38
C GLU A 89 -19.61 -0.75 -2.44
N TRP A 90 -20.20 -0.95 -3.62
CA TRP A 90 -21.25 -1.94 -3.81
C TRP A 90 -20.74 -3.37 -3.67
N ILE A 91 -19.47 -3.63 -4.00
CA ILE A 91 -18.81 -4.91 -3.69
C ILE A 91 -18.90 -5.15 -2.19
N ILE A 92 -18.48 -4.18 -1.37
CA ILE A 92 -18.46 -4.31 0.08
C ILE A 92 -19.87 -4.57 0.63
N ARG A 93 -20.85 -3.77 0.18
CA ARG A 93 -22.25 -3.92 0.61
C ARG A 93 -22.80 -5.31 0.25
N HIS A 94 -22.55 -5.79 -0.96
CA HIS A 94 -23.02 -7.08 -1.42
C HIS A 94 -22.42 -8.23 -0.61
N LEU A 95 -21.11 -8.16 -0.35
CA LEU A 95 -20.40 -9.14 0.48
C LEU A 95 -20.92 -9.17 1.92
N GLN A 96 -21.13 -8.00 2.54
CA GLN A 96 -21.71 -7.88 3.88
C GLN A 96 -23.11 -8.47 3.97
N ASN A 97 -23.95 -8.22 2.96
CA ASN A 97 -25.34 -8.65 2.98
C ASN A 97 -25.53 -10.14 2.74
N LYS A 98 -24.63 -10.79 1.98
CA LYS A 98 -24.87 -12.14 1.46
C LYS A 98 -23.85 -13.19 1.88
N TYR A 99 -22.59 -12.81 2.09
CA TYR A 99 -21.49 -13.76 2.22
C TYR A 99 -20.77 -13.70 3.57
N ILE A 100 -20.88 -12.59 4.30
CA ILE A 100 -20.38 -12.47 5.67
C ILE A 100 -21.58 -12.48 6.62
N VAL A 101 -22.25 -13.64 6.68
CA VAL A 101 -23.46 -13.84 7.50
C VAL A 101 -23.13 -14.52 8.82
N ASP A 102 -22.17 -15.44 8.83
CA ASP A 102 -21.64 -16.10 10.04
C ASP A 102 -20.27 -15.51 10.41
N ASP A 103 -19.98 -15.36 11.71
CA ASP A 103 -18.70 -14.83 12.21
C ASP A 103 -17.48 -15.66 11.76
N ASN A 104 -17.71 -16.93 11.38
CA ASN A 104 -16.64 -17.82 10.91
C ASN A 104 -16.49 -17.83 9.38
N ASP A 105 -17.35 -17.14 8.63
CA ASP A 105 -17.20 -17.07 7.17
C ASP A 105 -16.01 -16.18 6.80
N LYS A 106 -15.20 -16.64 5.84
CA LYS A 106 -13.93 -16.00 5.49
C LYS A 106 -13.85 -15.70 4.01
N ILE A 107 -13.42 -14.49 3.69
CA ILE A 107 -13.00 -14.15 2.33
C ILE A 107 -11.51 -14.44 2.20
N LYS A 108 -11.19 -15.57 1.58
CA LYS A 108 -9.81 -16.04 1.37
C LYS A 108 -9.13 -15.25 0.25
N LEU A 109 -9.89 -14.94 -0.81
CA LEU A 109 -9.39 -14.22 -1.97
C LEU A 109 -10.47 -13.30 -2.53
N LEU A 110 -10.11 -12.03 -2.79
CA LEU A 110 -10.95 -11.07 -3.51
C LEU A 110 -10.16 -10.51 -4.70
N TYR A 111 -10.58 -10.86 -5.91
CA TYR A 111 -10.13 -10.25 -7.15
C TYR A 111 -11.03 -9.06 -7.50
N ILE A 112 -10.46 -7.88 -7.72
CA ILE A 112 -11.15 -6.70 -8.23
C ILE A 112 -10.52 -6.34 -9.57
N ILE A 113 -11.32 -6.45 -10.64
CA ILE A 113 -10.89 -6.12 -12.01
C ILE A 113 -11.58 -4.82 -12.42
N THR A 114 -10.82 -3.78 -12.75
CA THR A 114 -11.32 -2.44 -13.11
C THR A 114 -10.50 -1.83 -14.24
N ASP A 115 -10.97 -0.74 -14.84
CA ASP A 115 -10.17 0.11 -15.72
C ASP A 115 -9.39 1.21 -14.98
N GLY A 116 -9.57 1.31 -13.66
CA GLY A 116 -8.91 2.27 -12.79
C GLY A 116 -9.55 3.66 -12.78
N LEU A 117 -10.68 3.88 -13.47
CA LEU A 117 -11.36 5.17 -13.51
C LEU A 117 -12.29 5.36 -12.30
N ILE A 118 -11.69 5.44 -11.11
CA ILE A 118 -12.43 5.52 -9.85
C ILE A 118 -12.30 6.91 -9.25
N SER A 119 -13.42 7.48 -8.80
CA SER A 119 -13.38 8.80 -8.17
C SER A 119 -12.80 8.73 -6.75
N ASN A 120 -12.08 9.79 -6.36
CA ASN A 120 -11.61 9.99 -4.98
C ASN A 120 -12.74 9.92 -3.93
N GLU A 121 -13.95 10.34 -4.29
CA GLU A 121 -15.12 10.23 -3.41
C GLU A 121 -15.51 8.77 -3.21
N SER A 122 -15.57 7.98 -4.28
CA SER A 122 -15.85 6.53 -4.24
C SER A 122 -14.81 5.80 -3.39
N ALA A 123 -13.52 6.11 -3.55
CA ALA A 123 -12.46 5.53 -2.73
C ALA A 123 -12.66 5.85 -1.23
N LYS A 124 -12.99 7.09 -0.87
CA LYS A 124 -13.25 7.47 0.53
C LYS A 124 -14.47 6.74 1.11
N LYS A 125 -15.55 6.58 0.34
CA LYS A 125 -16.73 5.83 0.78
C LYS A 125 -16.41 4.34 0.97
N CYS A 126 -15.59 3.76 0.08
CA CYS A 126 -15.09 2.40 0.23
C CYS A 126 -14.35 2.23 1.55
N SER A 127 -13.34 3.06 1.82
CA SER A 127 -12.52 2.98 3.04
C SER A 127 -13.38 2.94 4.31
N ARG A 128 -14.38 3.83 4.43
CA ARG A 128 -15.31 3.86 5.57
C ARG A 128 -16.15 2.59 5.70
N ARG A 129 -16.67 2.06 4.60
CA ARG A 129 -17.53 0.86 4.63
C ARG A 129 -16.74 -0.42 4.87
N ASN A 130 -15.47 -0.42 4.47
CA ASN A 130 -14.59 -1.57 4.58
C ASN A 130 -13.95 -1.73 5.95
N GLU A 131 -14.23 -0.84 6.91
CA GLU A 131 -13.60 -0.84 8.23
C GLU A 131 -13.69 -2.23 8.90
N PHE A 132 -14.88 -2.83 8.89
CA PHE A 132 -15.19 -4.11 9.53
C PHE A 132 -15.07 -5.33 8.62
N MET A 133 -14.55 -5.15 7.41
CA MET A 133 -14.35 -6.25 6.47
C MET A 133 -12.98 -6.87 6.67
N HIS A 134 -12.93 -8.19 6.53
CA HIS A 134 -11.69 -8.95 6.57
C HIS A 134 -11.48 -9.73 5.26
N TYR A 135 -10.31 -9.55 4.67
CA TYR A 135 -9.86 -10.25 3.46
C TYR A 135 -8.49 -10.85 3.76
N GLU A 136 -8.28 -12.14 3.51
CA GLU A 136 -6.93 -12.71 3.62
C GLU A 136 -6.03 -12.21 2.50
N THR A 137 -6.51 -12.26 1.25
CA THR A 137 -5.80 -11.73 0.09
C THR A 137 -6.73 -10.90 -0.80
N VAL A 138 -6.28 -9.72 -1.20
CA VAL A 138 -6.91 -8.87 -2.24
C VAL A 138 -5.99 -8.79 -3.44
N VAL A 139 -6.52 -8.99 -4.64
CA VAL A 139 -5.79 -8.78 -5.89
C VAL A 139 -6.54 -7.77 -6.72
N LEU A 140 -5.90 -6.65 -7.04
CA LEU A 140 -6.48 -5.62 -7.89
C LEU A 140 -5.78 -5.62 -9.24
N HIS A 141 -6.55 -5.80 -10.31
CA HIS A 141 -6.08 -5.60 -11.67
C HIS A 141 -6.76 -4.37 -12.24
N ALA A 142 -5.95 -3.41 -12.68
CA ALA A 142 -6.41 -2.24 -13.42
C ALA A 142 -5.91 -2.29 -14.87
N PHE A 143 -6.82 -2.12 -15.83
CA PHE A 143 -6.53 -2.18 -17.26
C PHE A 143 -7.03 -0.94 -18.00
N ASN A 144 -6.12 -0.11 -18.48
CA ASN A 144 -6.43 1.07 -19.29
C ASN A 144 -5.38 1.25 -20.37
N GLU A 145 -5.78 1.63 -21.58
CA GLU A 145 -4.85 1.96 -22.67
C GLU A 145 -3.97 3.16 -22.30
N ASP A 146 -4.50 4.05 -21.47
CA ASP A 146 -3.78 5.19 -20.90
C ASP A 146 -3.42 4.88 -19.43
N PRO A 147 -2.18 4.48 -19.14
CA PRO A 147 -1.77 4.10 -17.78
C PRO A 147 -1.88 5.24 -16.76
N GLU A 148 -1.82 6.50 -17.20
CA GLU A 148 -1.93 7.67 -16.32
C GLU A 148 -3.36 7.86 -15.79
N LYS A 149 -4.36 7.27 -16.46
CA LYS A 149 -5.76 7.29 -16.00
C LYS A 149 -6.07 6.22 -14.95
N ILE A 150 -5.12 5.33 -14.66
CA ILE A 150 -5.33 4.24 -13.70
C ILE A 150 -5.14 4.78 -12.27
N ASP A 151 -6.26 5.12 -11.62
CA ASP A 151 -6.28 5.44 -10.21
C ASP A 151 -6.34 4.15 -9.36
N LEU A 152 -5.23 3.87 -8.69
CA LEU A 152 -5.09 2.72 -7.79
C LEU A 152 -5.54 3.04 -6.35
N SER A 153 -6.00 4.26 -6.06
CA SER A 153 -6.44 4.72 -4.72
C SER A 153 -7.52 3.84 -4.10
N VAL A 154 -8.38 3.23 -4.92
CA VAL A 154 -9.38 2.28 -4.42
C VAL A 154 -8.73 1.10 -3.68
N ALA A 155 -7.55 0.65 -4.12
CA ALA A 155 -6.90 -0.53 -3.57
C ALA A 155 -6.54 -0.34 -2.10
N ALA A 156 -6.26 0.91 -1.66
CA ALA A 156 -6.03 1.25 -0.25
C ALA A 156 -7.20 0.80 0.57
N SER A 157 -8.42 1.10 0.11
CA SER A 157 -9.64 0.85 0.89
C SER A 157 -9.83 -0.63 1.18
N PHE A 158 -9.32 -1.53 0.32
CA PHE A 158 -9.38 -2.98 0.47
C PHE A 158 -8.16 -3.59 1.17
N PHE A 159 -7.16 -2.78 1.50
CA PHE A 159 -5.94 -3.27 2.14
C PHE A 159 -6.15 -3.58 3.62
N LYS A 160 -6.07 -4.88 3.96
CA LYS A 160 -6.23 -5.39 5.34
C LYS A 160 -5.15 -6.39 5.75
N ASN A 161 -4.78 -7.31 4.86
CA ASN A 161 -3.76 -8.33 5.11
C ASN A 161 -2.75 -8.39 3.95
N ARG A 162 -3.02 -9.24 2.96
CA ARG A 162 -2.20 -9.36 1.76
C ARG A 162 -2.86 -8.63 0.61
N CYS A 163 -2.10 -7.84 -0.14
CA CYS A 163 -2.56 -7.25 -1.39
C CYS A 163 -1.53 -7.31 -2.48
N ILE A 164 -2.05 -7.54 -3.68
CA ILE A 164 -1.30 -7.62 -4.90
C ILE A 164 -1.99 -6.70 -5.91
N ILE A 165 -1.26 -5.75 -6.47
CA ILE A 165 -1.81 -4.75 -7.39
C ILE A 165 -1.06 -4.85 -8.72
N TYR A 166 -1.82 -4.96 -9.80
CA TYR A 166 -1.32 -4.97 -11.17
C TYR A 166 -1.88 -3.80 -11.97
N ARG A 167 -0.99 -3.07 -12.65
CA ARG A 167 -1.33 -2.09 -13.67
C ARG A 167 -0.97 -2.66 -15.03
N ASN A 168 -1.94 -2.92 -15.90
CA ASN A 168 -1.70 -3.47 -17.23
C ASN A 168 -0.77 -4.71 -17.21
N TYR A 169 -1.01 -5.63 -16.26
CA TYR A 169 -0.16 -6.80 -15.95
C TYR A 169 1.22 -6.55 -15.34
N LYS A 170 1.71 -5.31 -15.27
CA LYS A 170 2.91 -4.98 -14.49
C LYS A 170 2.55 -5.06 -13.01
N LEU A 171 3.28 -5.86 -12.25
CA LEU A 171 3.15 -5.88 -10.79
C LEU A 171 3.57 -4.51 -10.27
N CYS A 172 2.70 -3.85 -9.53
CA CYS A 172 3.02 -2.61 -8.85
C CYS A 172 3.31 -2.89 -7.38
N VAL A 173 2.44 -3.64 -6.72
CA VAL A 173 2.50 -3.87 -5.27
C VAL A 173 2.31 -5.34 -4.97
N SER A 174 3.13 -5.90 -4.08
CA SER A 174 2.91 -7.22 -3.49
C SER A 174 3.37 -7.16 -2.04
N VAL A 175 2.42 -6.92 -1.13
CA VAL A 175 2.72 -6.71 0.30
C VAL A 175 1.77 -7.53 1.16
N ASP A 176 2.33 -8.11 2.22
CA ASP A 176 1.62 -8.86 3.24
C ASP A 176 1.82 -8.17 4.60
N ILE A 177 0.83 -7.37 5.03
CA ILE A 177 0.85 -6.69 6.34
C ILE A 177 0.31 -7.56 7.49
N SER A 178 -0.18 -8.77 7.21
CA SER A 178 -0.57 -9.70 8.26
C SER A 178 0.63 -10.22 9.06
N LYS A 179 1.83 -10.11 8.48
CA LYS A 179 3.10 -10.46 9.09
C LYS A 179 3.82 -9.20 9.55
N GLU A 180 4.45 -9.26 10.72
CA GLU A 180 5.34 -8.19 11.14
C GLU A 180 6.55 -8.11 10.21
N PHE A 181 6.98 -6.88 9.91
CA PHE A 181 8.21 -6.67 9.16
C PHE A 181 9.41 -7.08 10.00
N ASP A 182 10.34 -7.83 9.42
CA ASP A 182 11.53 -8.34 10.11
C ASP A 182 12.64 -7.29 10.10
N TYR A 183 12.57 -6.37 11.06
CA TYR A 183 13.54 -5.28 11.24
C TYR A 183 14.95 -5.79 11.51
N ASP A 184 15.11 -6.96 12.13
CA ASP A 184 16.41 -7.53 12.52
C ASP A 184 17.23 -7.99 11.32
N LYS A 185 16.58 -8.24 10.18
CA LYS A 185 17.25 -8.60 8.92
C LYS A 185 17.81 -7.41 8.14
N ILE A 186 17.50 -6.18 8.54
CA ILE A 186 18.08 -4.98 7.89
C ILE A 186 19.45 -4.71 8.51
N ASP A 187 20.45 -4.45 7.67
CA ASP A 187 21.77 -3.98 8.08
C ASP A 187 22.22 -2.83 7.16
N VAL A 188 23.32 -2.17 7.52
CA VAL A 188 23.83 -1.02 6.75
C VAL A 188 24.19 -1.34 5.30
N TYR A 189 24.47 -2.61 4.97
CA TYR A 189 24.86 -3.04 3.62
C TYR A 189 23.64 -3.35 2.76
N ASN A 190 22.57 -3.86 3.35
CA ASN A 190 21.36 -4.25 2.64
C ASN A 190 20.24 -3.19 2.70
N PHE A 191 20.39 -2.14 3.51
CA PHE A 191 19.40 -1.06 3.66
C PHE A 191 18.94 -0.47 2.32
N PRO A 192 19.80 -0.14 1.33
CA PRO A 192 19.34 0.42 0.06
C PRO A 192 18.40 -0.50 -0.72
N ALA A 193 18.59 -1.83 -0.63
CA ALA A 193 17.72 -2.81 -1.30
C ALA A 193 16.44 -3.12 -0.49
N LYS A 194 16.45 -2.87 0.82
CA LYS A 194 15.34 -3.16 1.74
C LYS A 194 14.46 -1.96 2.05
N LYS A 195 14.95 -0.75 1.84
CA LYS A 195 14.22 0.48 2.17
C LYS A 195 12.91 0.60 1.41
N ASP A 196 12.85 0.17 0.16
CA ASP A 196 11.62 0.23 -0.63
C ASP A 196 10.57 -0.75 -0.12
N GLN A 197 10.97 -1.97 0.25
CA GLN A 197 10.07 -2.96 0.89
C GLN A 197 9.52 -2.44 2.22
N LEU A 198 10.38 -1.80 3.03
CA LEU A 198 9.98 -1.18 4.29
C LEU A 198 9.03 0.00 4.03
N LYS A 199 9.30 0.81 3.01
CA LYS A 199 8.44 1.93 2.59
C LYS A 199 7.07 1.43 2.15
N SER A 200 6.99 0.36 1.35
CA SER A 200 5.71 -0.25 0.98
C SER A 200 4.94 -0.70 2.23
N TYR A 201 5.61 -1.43 3.11
CA TYR A 201 5.00 -1.98 4.32
C TYR A 201 4.39 -0.88 5.19
N ILE A 202 5.19 0.12 5.56
CA ILE A 202 4.74 1.23 6.42
C ILE A 202 3.62 2.02 5.75
N THR A 203 3.81 2.39 4.48
CA THR A 203 2.84 3.27 3.81
C THR A 203 1.49 2.59 3.70
N LEU A 204 1.47 1.30 3.32
CA LEU A 204 0.23 0.57 3.17
C LEU A 204 -0.41 0.20 4.51
N LYS A 205 0.38 -0.22 5.51
CA LYS A 205 -0.13 -0.54 6.85
C LYS A 205 -0.89 0.63 7.47
N PHE A 206 -0.40 1.85 7.27
CA PHE A 206 -1.02 3.04 7.84
C PHE A 206 -1.85 3.85 6.84
N ILE A 207 -2.13 3.37 5.62
CA ILE A 207 -2.81 4.16 4.59
C ILE A 207 -4.22 4.62 4.99
N ASN A 208 -4.95 3.79 5.74
CA ASN A 208 -6.33 4.08 6.18
C ASN A 208 -6.46 4.38 7.68
N GLU A 209 -5.39 4.29 8.46
CA GLU A 209 -5.49 4.44 9.92
C GLU A 209 -5.48 5.91 10.34
N PHE A 210 -6.28 6.27 11.35
CA PHE A 210 -6.18 7.59 11.99
C PHE A 210 -5.00 7.61 12.97
N GLN A 211 -4.37 8.79 13.13
CA GLN A 211 -3.21 8.99 14.01
C GLN A 211 -3.48 8.51 15.45
N ARG A 212 -2.41 8.07 16.14
CA ARG A 212 -2.31 7.87 17.59
C ARG A 212 -2.96 6.60 18.17
N ASN A 213 -3.18 5.56 17.37
CA ASN A 213 -3.39 4.23 17.95
C ASN A 213 -2.07 3.71 18.55
N ALA A 214 -2.17 2.75 19.47
CA ALA A 214 -1.00 2.15 20.12
C ALA A 214 -0.06 1.52 19.08
N ASP A 215 -0.61 1.00 18.00
CA ASP A 215 0.12 0.32 16.93
C ASP A 215 1.03 1.28 16.15
N ALA A 216 0.56 2.50 15.82
CA ALA A 216 1.38 3.53 15.20
C ALA A 216 2.55 3.96 16.09
N LEU A 217 2.33 4.10 17.40
CA LEU A 217 3.40 4.44 18.34
C LEU A 217 4.44 3.33 18.46
N GLN A 218 4.00 2.07 18.47
CA GLN A 218 4.89 0.91 18.47
C GLN A 218 5.71 0.84 17.18
N GLU A 219 5.10 1.10 16.02
CA GLU A 219 5.83 1.08 14.75
C GLU A 219 6.86 2.20 14.65
N ILE A 220 6.54 3.41 15.15
CA ILE A 220 7.49 4.52 15.23
C ILE A 220 8.68 4.15 16.12
N ASP A 221 8.45 3.47 17.25
CA ASP A 221 9.52 2.99 18.14
C ASP A 221 10.41 1.95 17.44
N LYS A 222 9.83 1.01 16.66
CA LYS A 222 10.59 0.06 15.84
C LYS A 222 11.47 0.78 14.81
N LEU A 223 10.94 1.79 14.12
CA LEU A 223 11.68 2.59 13.14
C LEU A 223 12.83 3.38 13.78
N LYS A 224 12.62 3.99 14.95
CA LYS A 224 13.68 4.69 15.69
C LYS A 224 14.78 3.73 16.15
N LYS A 225 14.42 2.57 16.69
CA LYS A 225 15.39 1.53 17.06
C LYS A 225 16.20 1.03 15.88
N LEU A 226 15.59 0.91 14.70
CA LEU A 226 16.31 0.60 13.46
C LEU A 226 17.33 1.70 13.13
N GLN A 227 16.92 2.97 13.19
CA GLN A 227 17.80 4.11 12.92
C GLN A 227 19.02 4.13 13.83
N ASP A 228 18.80 3.97 15.14
CA ASP A 228 19.86 3.95 16.15
C ASP A 228 20.84 2.79 15.88
N ARG A 229 20.30 1.59 15.64
CA ARG A 229 21.11 0.40 15.35
C ARG A 229 21.97 0.56 14.09
N LEU A 230 21.39 1.05 12.99
CA LEU A 230 22.14 1.27 11.75
C LEU A 230 23.19 2.37 11.90
N SER A 231 22.92 3.38 12.73
CA SER A 231 23.88 4.44 13.05
C SER A 231 25.07 3.91 13.86
N ASP A 232 24.82 3.00 14.80
CA ASP A 232 25.86 2.30 15.56
C ASP A 232 26.70 1.41 14.64
N GLU A 233 26.08 0.62 13.76
CA GLU A 233 26.76 -0.23 12.77
C GLU A 233 27.67 0.58 11.82
N LEU A 234 27.21 1.76 11.37
CA LEU A 234 28.02 2.66 10.55
C LEU A 234 29.22 3.22 11.35
N SER A 235 28.99 3.58 12.62
CA SER A 235 30.05 4.10 13.51
C SER A 235 31.13 3.05 13.78
N ASP A 236 30.75 1.80 14.01
CA ASP A 236 31.67 0.68 14.20
C ASP A 236 32.45 0.36 12.91
N THR A 237 31.79 0.45 11.75
CA THR A 237 32.43 0.31 10.45
C THR A 237 33.47 1.41 10.22
N MET A 238 33.17 2.64 10.63
CA MET A 238 34.10 3.77 10.55
C MET A 238 35.31 3.57 11.47
N ASN A 239 35.08 3.17 12.71
CA ASN A 239 36.13 2.95 13.71
C ASN A 239 37.07 1.79 13.35
N SER A 240 36.53 0.69 12.85
CA SER A 240 37.31 -0.49 12.43
C SER A 240 38.18 -0.21 11.20
N LYS A 241 37.69 0.57 10.23
CA LYS A 241 38.43 0.92 9.02
C LYS A 241 39.41 2.09 9.23
N LYS A 242 39.14 3.01 10.18
CA LYS A 242 40.06 4.10 10.57
C LYS A 242 41.45 3.59 11.00
N ILE A 243 41.53 2.40 11.60
CA ILE A 243 42.79 1.76 12.02
C ILE A 243 43.67 1.36 10.81
N LYS A 244 43.11 1.27 9.59
CA LYS A 244 43.78 0.69 8.42
C LYS A 244 44.19 1.68 7.32
N PHE A 245 43.81 2.97 7.38
CA PHE A 245 44.00 3.91 6.25
C PHE A 245 44.94 5.08 6.55
N SER A 246 45.62 5.57 5.50
CA SER A 246 46.41 6.80 5.50
C SER A 246 45.51 8.04 5.40
N ASN A 247 45.93 9.19 5.96
CA ASN A 247 45.10 10.40 6.13
C ASN A 247 44.41 10.94 4.86
N ARG A 248 44.93 10.72 3.65
CA ARG A 248 44.31 11.22 2.41
C ARG A 248 43.27 10.26 1.82
N ASP A 249 43.52 8.96 1.88
CA ASP A 249 42.55 7.95 1.41
C ASP A 249 41.36 7.85 2.37
N TRP A 250 41.57 8.20 3.63
CA TRP A 250 40.57 8.13 4.68
C TRP A 250 39.39 9.09 4.47
N ASN A 251 39.63 10.35 4.08
CA ASN A 251 38.56 11.34 3.88
C ASN A 251 37.66 11.01 2.68
N ASN A 252 38.25 10.72 1.51
CA ASN A 252 37.47 10.54 0.29
C ASN A 252 36.89 9.13 0.12
N ASN A 253 37.61 8.08 0.52
CA ASN A 253 37.18 6.70 0.26
C ASN A 253 36.36 6.09 1.41
N LEU A 254 36.25 6.77 2.55
CA LEU A 254 35.62 6.22 3.74
C LEU A 254 34.62 7.17 4.40
N ILE A 255 35.02 8.40 4.71
CA ILE A 255 34.15 9.34 5.44
C ILE A 255 32.98 9.79 4.57
N VAL A 256 33.24 10.18 3.31
CA VAL A 256 32.18 10.65 2.40
C VAL A 256 31.11 9.58 2.17
N PRO A 257 31.45 8.33 1.75
CA PRO A 257 30.43 7.29 1.56
C PRO A 257 29.63 6.94 2.83
N ILE A 258 30.29 6.88 4.00
CA ILE A 258 29.63 6.58 5.28
C ILE A 258 28.65 7.70 5.65
N ASN A 259 29.03 8.96 5.46
CA ASN A 259 28.13 10.09 5.71
C ASN A 259 26.94 10.10 4.75
N VAL A 260 27.15 9.76 3.48
CA VAL A 260 26.05 9.63 2.50
C VAL A 260 25.06 8.54 2.94
N MET A 261 25.55 7.37 3.34
CA MET A 261 24.69 6.29 3.86
C MET A 261 23.93 6.71 5.11
N LYS A 262 24.60 7.40 6.04
CA LYS A 262 23.97 7.92 7.26
C LYS A 262 22.80 8.85 6.93
N VAL A 263 23.04 9.83 6.05
CA VAL A 263 22.00 10.78 5.62
C VAL A 263 20.85 10.08 4.90
N ASP A 264 21.12 9.10 4.03
CA ASP A 264 20.07 8.31 3.36
C ASP A 264 19.19 7.55 4.36
N ILE A 265 19.80 6.92 5.37
CA ILE A 265 19.08 6.19 6.43
C ILE A 265 18.22 7.14 7.26
N GLU A 266 18.79 8.24 7.75
CA GLU A 266 18.09 9.23 8.58
C GLU A 266 16.91 9.85 7.82
N ASN A 267 17.12 10.24 6.57
CA ASN A 267 16.07 10.80 5.72
C ASN A 267 14.98 9.78 5.43
N SER A 268 15.36 8.56 5.02
CA SER A 268 14.40 7.50 4.70
C SER A 268 13.52 7.16 5.90
N ILE A 269 14.11 6.96 7.09
CA ILE A 269 13.36 6.63 8.30
C ILE A 269 12.47 7.81 8.74
N SER A 270 12.96 9.05 8.64
CA SER A 270 12.16 10.24 8.95
C SER A 270 10.94 10.37 8.05
N VAL A 271 11.09 10.09 6.75
CA VAL A 271 9.96 10.06 5.80
C VAL A 271 8.93 9.00 6.19
N LEU A 272 9.37 7.81 6.62
CA LEU A 272 8.45 6.76 7.06
C LEU A 272 7.71 7.12 8.35
N ILE A 273 8.39 7.71 9.33
CA ILE A 273 7.75 8.23 10.55
C ILE A 273 6.73 9.31 10.18
N ASN A 274 7.09 10.23 9.28
CA ASN A 274 6.16 11.25 8.79
C ASN A 274 4.98 10.64 8.04
N CYS A 275 5.14 9.52 7.34
CA CYS A 275 4.02 8.81 6.70
C CYS A 275 3.00 8.30 7.75
N ILE A 276 3.48 7.76 8.86
CA ILE A 276 2.63 7.30 9.97
C ILE A 276 1.94 8.50 10.66
N VAL A 277 2.69 9.59 10.88
CA VAL A 277 2.25 10.76 11.65
C VAL A 277 1.48 11.77 10.81
N SER A 278 1.54 11.78 9.47
CA SER A 278 0.86 12.79 8.64
C SER A 278 -0.66 12.58 8.61
N ASN A 279 -1.41 13.69 8.72
CA ASN A 279 -2.85 13.73 8.48
C ASN A 279 -3.20 13.79 6.98
N ALA A 280 -2.25 14.25 6.16
CA ALA A 280 -2.38 14.30 4.71
C ALA A 280 -1.95 12.95 4.13
N LYS A 281 -2.75 11.91 4.39
CA LYS A 281 -2.59 10.63 3.68
C LYS A 281 -3.10 10.85 2.27
N SER A 282 -2.16 11.05 1.34
CA SER A 282 -2.45 10.98 -0.08
C SER A 282 -2.97 9.57 -0.35
N TYR A 283 -4.24 9.45 -0.73
CA TYR A 283 -4.83 8.18 -1.14
C TYR A 283 -4.24 7.67 -2.48
N SER A 284 -3.42 8.49 -3.16
CA SER A 284 -2.85 8.18 -4.47
C SER A 284 -1.73 7.15 -4.36
N PHE A 285 -2.00 5.95 -4.86
CA PHE A 285 -0.99 4.93 -5.12
C PHE A 285 -0.04 5.30 -6.25
N ASP A 286 -0.32 6.33 -7.05
CA ASP A 286 0.66 6.86 -8.01
C ASP A 286 1.88 7.46 -7.31
N THR A 287 1.72 7.87 -6.04
CA THR A 287 2.84 8.28 -5.17
C THR A 287 3.63 7.06 -4.65
N LEU A 288 3.07 5.85 -4.78
CA LEU A 288 3.64 4.58 -4.34
C LEU A 288 4.28 3.78 -5.49
N MET A 289 4.53 4.39 -6.65
CA MET A 289 5.24 3.71 -7.74
C MET A 289 6.55 3.14 -7.20
N PHE A 290 6.59 1.81 -7.11
CA PHE A 290 7.73 1.05 -6.67
C PHE A 290 8.66 0.93 -7.87
N ASP A 291 9.91 1.36 -7.70
CA ASP A 291 10.98 1.07 -8.64
C ASP A 291 11.17 -0.46 -8.63
N MET A 292 10.39 -1.15 -9.45
CA MET A 292 10.78 -2.49 -9.88
C MET A 292 11.97 -2.28 -10.79
N GLU A 293 13.12 -2.82 -10.40
CA GLU A 293 14.28 -2.95 -11.28
C GLU A 293 13.79 -3.55 -12.61
N ASP A 294 13.67 -2.68 -13.63
CA ASP A 294 13.38 -3.09 -14.98
C ASP A 294 14.65 -3.80 -15.48
N ASP A 295 14.62 -5.12 -15.43
CA ASP A 295 15.61 -5.99 -16.09
C ASP A 295 15.31 -6.00 -17.60
N GLU A 296 15.35 -4.83 -18.24
CA GLU A 296 15.41 -4.66 -19.68
C GLU A 296 16.32 -3.46 -19.99
N SER A 297 17.52 -3.79 -20.47
CA SER A 297 18.46 -2.83 -21.03
C SER A 297 17.81 -2.04 -22.17
N VAL A 298 17.66 -0.72 -22.01
CA VAL A 298 17.31 0.19 -23.11
C VAL A 298 18.33 1.32 -23.13
N GLU A 299 18.87 1.56 -24.32
CA GLU A 299 19.94 2.50 -24.62
C GLU A 299 19.60 3.93 -24.19
N GLU A 300 20.60 4.62 -23.62
CA GLU A 300 20.54 6.04 -23.28
C GLU A 300 20.27 6.89 -24.54
N GLU A 301 19.05 7.43 -24.68
CA GLU A 301 18.85 8.62 -25.50
C GLU A 301 19.25 9.86 -24.70
N GLN A 302 20.27 10.56 -25.20
CA GLN A 302 20.69 11.87 -24.72
C GLN A 302 19.53 12.87 -24.82
N ILE A 303 19.15 13.47 -23.70
CA ILE A 303 18.22 14.61 -23.67
C ILE A 303 19.06 15.88 -23.50
N ASP A 304 18.95 16.76 -24.50
CA ASP A 304 19.51 18.12 -24.56
C ASP A 304 19.03 19.00 -23.39
N ASP A 305 19.90 19.92 -22.96
CA ASP A 305 19.70 20.93 -21.91
C ASP A 305 18.34 21.65 -22.02
N VAL A 306 17.47 21.45 -21.03
CA VAL A 306 16.29 22.29 -20.81
C VAL A 306 16.43 23.01 -19.47
N ASP A 307 16.50 24.33 -19.54
CA ASP A 307 16.57 25.27 -18.40
C ASP A 307 15.46 25.00 -17.38
N PHE A 308 15.86 24.52 -16.19
CA PHE A 308 15.00 24.48 -15.02
C PHE A 308 14.82 25.90 -14.47
N ILE A 309 13.62 26.48 -14.66
CA ILE A 309 13.19 27.66 -13.92
C ILE A 309 13.00 27.24 -12.45
N THR A 310 13.93 27.71 -11.63
CA THR A 310 13.86 27.76 -10.17
C THR A 310 12.64 28.54 -9.70
N GLU A 311 11.81 27.95 -8.83
CA GLU A 311 11.23 28.54 -7.61
C GLU A 311 10.07 27.67 -7.11
N GLN A 312 10.37 26.76 -6.18
CA GLN A 312 9.40 26.35 -5.16
C GLN A 312 10.14 26.36 -3.82
N GLU A 313 9.97 27.46 -3.08
CA GLU A 313 10.48 27.60 -1.72
C GLU A 313 9.86 26.52 -0.84
N PHE A 314 10.68 25.58 -0.37
CA PHE A 314 10.32 24.73 0.75
C PHE A 314 10.48 25.54 2.03
N GLU A 315 9.36 25.89 2.68
CA GLU A 315 9.36 26.37 4.06
C GLU A 315 9.82 25.23 4.97
N ILE A 316 11.09 25.28 5.39
CA ILE A 316 11.65 24.43 6.43
C ILE A 316 11.06 24.91 7.75
N PHE A 317 10.08 24.19 8.29
CA PHE A 317 9.65 24.37 9.69
C PHE A 317 10.73 23.78 10.60
N ASP A 318 11.61 24.64 11.08
CA ASP A 318 12.56 24.38 12.16
C ASP A 318 11.77 24.33 13.49
N PHE A 319 11.57 23.13 14.05
CA PHE A 319 11.07 23.00 15.42
C PHE A 319 12.24 22.66 16.34
N THR A 320 12.76 23.70 16.98
CA THR A 320 13.69 23.57 18.10
C THR A 320 13.00 22.87 19.27
N LEU A 321 13.77 21.99 19.89
CA LEU A 321 13.37 21.04 20.90
C LEU A 321 13.65 21.63 22.30
N GLU A 322 12.69 22.36 22.87
CA GLU A 322 12.64 22.85 24.27
C GLU A 322 11.15 22.78 24.68
N ASP A 323 10.66 22.17 25.76
CA ASP A 323 11.21 21.69 27.01
C ASP A 323 10.43 20.45 27.48
N CYS A 324 11.14 19.46 27.98
CA CYS A 324 10.63 18.57 29.03
C CYS A 324 11.48 18.84 30.28
N VAL A 325 10.90 19.42 31.35
CA VAL A 325 11.11 19.10 32.78
C VAL A 325 10.37 20.12 33.67
N GLY A 326 9.57 19.62 34.63
CA GLY A 326 9.64 20.14 36.01
C GLY A 326 8.54 21.07 36.55
N ILE A 327 7.43 20.47 37.02
CA ILE A 327 6.73 20.72 38.31
C ILE A 327 6.57 22.17 38.82
N SER A 328 5.32 22.63 38.97
CA SER A 328 4.70 22.99 40.28
C SER A 328 3.30 23.60 40.12
N VAL A 329 2.29 22.98 40.75
CA VAL A 329 1.08 23.66 41.25
C VAL A 329 1.46 24.29 42.61
N PRO A 330 0.89 25.43 43.06
CA PRO A 330 -0.48 25.43 43.61
C PRO A 330 -1.29 26.75 43.48
N TYR A 331 -2.62 26.61 43.61
CA TYR A 331 -3.60 27.50 44.29
C TYR A 331 -3.45 29.04 44.25
N GLU A 332 -4.47 29.77 43.76
CA GLU A 332 -5.52 30.42 44.60
C GLU A 332 -6.38 31.45 43.82
N ASN A 333 -7.71 31.27 43.91
CA ASN A 333 -8.78 32.24 44.19
C ASN A 333 -8.87 33.65 43.55
N ARG A 334 -10.14 33.96 43.21
CA ARG A 334 -10.82 35.28 43.09
C ARG A 334 -10.49 36.09 41.83
N ALA A 335 -11.42 36.78 41.16
CA ALA A 335 -12.83 37.12 41.39
C ALA A 335 -13.45 37.37 39.98
N MET A 336 -14.73 37.03 39.77
CA MET A 336 -15.81 38.00 39.49
C MET A 336 -15.36 39.31 38.81
N VAL A 337 -15.95 39.62 37.64
CA VAL A 337 -16.87 40.75 37.42
C VAL A 337 -17.32 40.75 35.94
N ASP A 338 -18.62 40.49 35.78
CA ASP A 338 -19.64 41.09 34.92
C ASP A 338 -19.44 41.46 33.43
N ALA A 339 -20.54 41.12 32.73
CA ALA A 339 -21.24 41.84 31.65
C ALA A 339 -20.51 41.97 30.30
N THR A 340 -21.11 41.58 29.18
CA THR A 340 -22.54 41.60 28.78
C THR A 340 -22.75 40.61 27.64
#